data_AF-A0A2D2D7D3-F1
#
_entry.id   AF-A0A2D2D7D3-F1
#
_cell.length_a   1.000
_cell.length_b   1.000
_cell.length_c   1.000
_cell.angle_alpha   90.00
_cell.angle_beta   90.00
_cell.angle_gamma   90.00
#
_symmetry.space_group_name_H-M   'P 1'
#
loop_
_entity.id
_entity.type
_entity.pdbx_description
1 polymer ?
#
loop_
_entity_poly.entity_id
_entity_poly.type
_entity_poly.pdbx_seq_one_letter_code
_entity_poly.pdbx_strand_id
1 'polypeptide(L)'
;MRPSLSPAWTSCTGSGSVNSRSANLEPLGQVRPKSGARCSLLVPNQIANPIPRPSPKFAAQPVTASPRLFSRRACLVATGVASFSQIAAHSQAAGPVYRRVVVDDAWTGADIRFDAVIVDDIVYVGYLNAERCLTLAAVDLTNNLVTRTSLSGPLPGYDAHREVRIFADRFGVLHICGGMHADPLIYARLSIGAPLGSLSIANRMTGSGEDAVTYPRFATMPNGDVLFGYRNGRSGAGETRFKIFDGASWRDPSDRPVLGEHHGRHHSSAYPFDPQFSPDGRLSLAWNWRRNADVATNYFIGFAQTSDLQTWTDVNGRSLDLPISETSTAVVDAVNEGSGLMGPPRLGFDPDGRPLLTYLKFDENGSTELYLAAPQAGEWGIEKLTAWNYKWALSGYGTTRPEISTNPITPNRRGGYALRYYHVVHGQGELELDSNFVITGDRKPTAPRSADPFHEEVPKGFRLRQSAIPGGEKGRALLRWITQFADGDARPDCTDARPLGCAPPSRPIALLIRD
;
A
#
# COMPACT_ATOMS: atom_id res chain seq x y z
N MET A 1 57.27 9.64 5.45
CA MET A 1 57.50 8.28 5.96
C MET A 1 56.23 7.46 5.78
N ARG A 2 56.33 6.39 5.01
CA ARG A 2 55.48 5.18 4.97
C ARG A 2 56.49 4.01 5.08
N PRO A 3 56.11 2.73 5.34
CA PRO A 3 54.76 2.15 5.40
C PRO A 3 54.56 1.05 6.49
N SER A 4 53.39 0.40 6.45
CA SER A 4 53.20 -1.06 6.66
C SER A 4 53.14 -1.52 8.14
N LEU A 5 52.36 -2.50 8.63
CA LEU A 5 51.74 -3.73 8.11
C LEU A 5 50.66 -4.20 9.11
N SER A 6 49.63 -4.90 8.63
CA SER A 6 48.85 -5.87 9.42
C SER A 6 49.62 -7.18 9.58
N PRO A 7 49.30 -8.03 10.58
CA PRO A 7 48.64 -9.32 10.29
C PRO A 7 47.59 -9.70 11.37
N ALA A 8 46.42 -10.26 11.03
CA ALA A 8 46.08 -11.66 10.69
C ALA A 8 45.70 -12.55 11.90
N TRP A 9 44.43 -12.99 11.86
CA TRP A 9 43.83 -14.28 12.24
C TRP A 9 44.52 -15.23 13.24
N THR A 10 43.77 -15.64 14.27
CA THR A 10 43.66 -17.07 14.65
C THR A 10 42.31 -17.38 15.30
N SER A 11 41.66 -18.42 14.77
CA SER A 11 40.50 -19.15 15.28
C SER A 11 40.86 -20.03 16.49
N CYS A 12 39.96 -20.18 17.46
CA CYS A 12 39.90 -21.35 18.33
C CYS A 12 38.45 -21.81 18.52
N THR A 13 38.21 -23.04 18.09
CA THR A 13 37.05 -23.89 18.37
C THR A 13 37.05 -24.36 19.82
N GLY A 14 35.86 -24.46 20.43
CA GLY A 14 35.68 -25.09 21.74
C GLY A 14 34.22 -25.43 21.99
N SER A 15 33.87 -26.68 21.74
CA SER A 15 32.61 -27.35 22.08
C SER A 15 32.43 -27.52 23.59
N GLY A 16 31.20 -27.39 24.10
CA GLY A 16 30.86 -27.80 25.46
C GLY A 16 29.41 -27.49 25.86
N SER A 17 28.53 -28.46 25.70
CA SER A 17 27.19 -28.51 26.28
C SER A 17 27.25 -28.96 27.75
N VAL A 18 26.56 -28.31 28.70
CA VAL A 18 25.84 -28.93 29.85
C VAL A 18 24.77 -27.97 30.40
N ASN A 19 23.66 -28.59 30.77
CA ASN A 19 22.39 -28.17 31.35
C ASN A 19 22.40 -27.51 32.76
N SER A 20 21.36 -26.67 32.99
CA SER A 20 20.42 -26.65 34.13
C SER A 20 20.51 -25.63 35.28
N ARG A 21 19.28 -25.18 35.65
CA ARG A 21 18.73 -24.69 36.95
C ARG A 21 18.74 -23.20 37.30
N SER A 22 17.58 -22.59 37.07
CA SER A 22 16.67 -21.91 38.04
C SER A 22 17.24 -21.22 39.29
N ALA A 23 16.92 -19.92 39.45
CA ALA A 23 16.54 -19.34 40.74
C ALA A 23 15.73 -18.03 40.56
N ASN A 24 14.60 -17.98 41.27
CA ASN A 24 13.67 -16.86 41.43
C ASN A 24 14.27 -15.71 42.24
N LEU A 25 13.91 -14.46 41.94
CA LEU A 25 13.82 -13.37 42.93
C LEU A 25 12.66 -12.41 42.56
N GLU A 26 11.68 -12.31 43.46
CA GLU A 26 10.64 -11.27 43.49
C GLU A 26 11.14 -10.00 44.21
N PRO A 27 10.47 -8.84 44.03
CA PRO A 27 10.99 -7.52 44.40
C PRO A 27 10.41 -6.95 45.71
N LEU A 28 11.20 -6.10 46.37
CA LEU A 28 10.79 -5.29 47.52
C LEU A 28 10.63 -3.81 47.14
N GLY A 29 9.53 -3.21 47.60
CA GLY A 29 9.60 -1.94 48.35
C GLY A 29 9.31 -0.64 47.61
N GLN A 30 8.08 -0.16 47.76
CA GLN A 30 7.63 1.23 47.54
C GLN A 30 8.41 2.25 48.39
N VAL A 31 8.59 3.50 47.91
CA VAL A 31 8.34 4.78 48.64
C VAL A 31 8.18 5.95 47.62
N ARG A 32 7.05 6.67 47.69
CA ARG A 32 6.86 8.12 47.35
C ARG A 32 6.77 8.86 48.72
N PRO A 33 6.84 10.23 48.88
CA PRO A 33 6.35 11.28 47.96
C PRO A 33 7.09 12.66 48.02
N LYS A 34 6.61 13.63 47.21
CA LYS A 34 6.19 15.03 47.57
C LYS A 34 6.65 16.16 46.63
N SER A 35 5.62 16.81 46.05
CA SER A 35 5.30 18.25 45.99
C SER A 35 6.27 19.30 45.41
N GLY A 36 5.72 20.16 44.55
CA GLY A 36 5.79 21.62 44.73
C GLY A 36 6.15 22.45 43.50
N ALA A 37 5.17 23.20 42.97
CA ALA A 37 5.19 24.67 42.86
C ALA A 37 4.40 25.20 41.64
N ARG A 38 3.53 26.17 41.92
CA ARG A 38 2.79 27.01 40.97
C ARG A 38 3.64 28.21 40.55
N CYS A 39 3.37 28.76 39.36
CA CYS A 39 3.33 30.21 39.15
C CYS A 39 2.40 30.55 37.98
N SER A 40 1.49 31.49 38.24
CA SER A 40 0.56 32.10 37.30
C SER A 40 1.02 33.53 37.02
N LEU A 41 0.81 34.05 35.81
CA LEU A 41 0.70 35.50 35.57
C LEU A 41 -0.18 35.77 34.34
N LEU A 42 -1.13 36.69 34.53
CA LEU A 42 -2.15 37.14 33.59
C LEU A 42 -1.65 38.30 32.68
N VAL A 43 -1.96 38.23 31.37
CA VAL A 43 -2.82 39.12 30.51
C VAL A 43 -2.70 40.66 30.76
N PRO A 44 -2.65 41.59 29.75
CA PRO A 44 -3.75 41.72 28.77
C PRO A 44 -3.58 42.39 27.37
N ASN A 45 -4.62 42.10 26.56
CA ASN A 45 -5.41 42.92 25.62
C ASN A 45 -5.07 43.13 24.11
N GLN A 46 -6.02 42.62 23.30
CA GLN A 46 -6.80 43.18 22.16
C GLN A 46 -6.09 43.93 21.01
N ILE A 47 -6.44 43.71 19.73
CA ILE A 47 -7.60 44.31 19.02
C ILE A 47 -7.90 43.56 17.68
N ALA A 48 -9.18 43.59 17.27
CA ALA A 48 -9.85 43.11 16.05
C ALA A 48 -9.32 43.76 14.73
N ASN A 49 -9.60 43.36 13.47
CA ASN A 49 -10.81 42.91 12.76
C ASN A 49 -10.41 42.43 11.32
N PRO A 50 -11.34 41.94 10.46
CA PRO A 50 -11.09 40.97 9.35
C PRO A 50 -11.18 41.58 7.92
N ILE A 51 -11.24 40.71 6.88
CA ILE A 51 -11.81 40.86 5.48
C ILE A 51 -10.80 40.41 4.36
N PRO A 52 -11.19 39.83 3.18
CA PRO A 52 -12.25 38.87 2.82
C PRO A 52 -11.80 37.74 1.85
N ARG A 53 -12.72 36.81 1.54
CA ARG A 53 -12.65 35.86 0.39
C ARG A 53 -13.27 36.47 -0.87
N PRO A 54 -12.86 36.05 -2.09
CA PRO A 54 -13.68 36.20 -3.28
C PRO A 54 -14.32 34.88 -3.72
N SER A 55 -15.58 34.98 -4.16
CA SER A 55 -16.33 33.97 -4.93
C SER A 55 -16.46 34.49 -6.38
N PRO A 56 -16.49 33.63 -7.40
CA PRO A 56 -17.08 33.99 -8.69
C PRO A 56 -18.43 33.31 -8.90
N LYS A 57 -19.46 34.14 -9.08
CA LYS A 57 -20.75 33.78 -9.68
C LYS A 57 -20.57 33.78 -11.20
N PHE A 58 -20.92 32.70 -11.90
CA PHE A 58 -21.16 32.73 -13.35
C PHE A 58 -22.65 32.85 -13.62
N ALA A 59 -23.02 33.93 -14.30
CA ALA A 59 -24.36 34.18 -14.81
C ALA A 59 -24.55 33.46 -16.15
N ALA A 60 -25.64 32.72 -16.27
CA ALA A 60 -26.12 32.16 -17.53
C ALA A 60 -26.89 33.23 -18.31
N GLN A 61 -26.58 33.39 -19.60
CA GLN A 61 -27.45 34.08 -20.56
C GLN A 61 -28.10 33.05 -21.50
N PRO A 62 -29.36 33.27 -21.92
CA PRO A 62 -30.10 32.34 -22.77
C PRO A 62 -29.82 32.59 -24.25
N VAL A 63 -29.64 31.51 -25.03
CA VAL A 63 -29.63 31.57 -26.49
C VAL A 63 -31.02 31.21 -27.00
N THR A 64 -31.58 32.14 -27.75
CA THR A 64 -32.89 32.11 -28.40
C THR A 64 -32.92 31.14 -29.58
N ALA A 65 -34.00 30.37 -29.66
CA ALA A 65 -34.36 29.54 -30.80
C ALA A 65 -35.00 30.39 -31.92
N SER A 66 -34.77 30.00 -33.17
CA SER A 66 -35.63 30.35 -34.31
C SER A 66 -35.64 29.20 -35.32
N PRO A 67 -36.81 28.74 -35.79
CA PRO A 67 -36.92 27.64 -36.73
C PRO A 67 -36.95 28.17 -38.17
N ARG A 68 -36.34 27.43 -39.10
CA ARG A 68 -36.62 27.58 -40.54
C ARG A 68 -37.20 26.28 -41.09
N LEU A 69 -38.48 26.38 -41.42
CA LEU A 69 -39.22 25.49 -42.32
C LEU A 69 -38.57 25.46 -43.70
N PHE A 70 -38.47 24.29 -44.33
CA PHE A 70 -38.68 24.18 -45.78
C PHE A 70 -39.19 22.78 -46.18
N SER A 71 -40.42 22.80 -46.72
CA SER A 71 -40.85 22.12 -47.94
C SER A 71 -40.67 20.61 -48.10
N ARG A 72 -41.78 19.89 -47.91
CA ARG A 72 -42.06 18.56 -48.45
C ARG A 72 -42.05 18.58 -49.99
N ARG A 73 -41.33 17.63 -50.61
CA ARG A 73 -41.70 17.08 -51.91
C ARG A 73 -41.69 15.56 -51.81
N ALA A 74 -42.87 14.97 -51.93
CA ALA A 74 -43.05 13.55 -52.15
C ALA A 74 -42.78 13.25 -53.62
N CYS A 75 -41.91 12.30 -53.89
CA CYS A 75 -41.79 11.65 -55.19
C CYS A 75 -41.78 10.14 -54.93
N LEU A 76 -42.84 9.48 -55.35
CA LEU A 76 -43.00 8.04 -55.33
C LEU A 76 -42.17 7.47 -56.50
N VAL A 77 -41.16 6.66 -56.23
CA VAL A 77 -40.55 5.78 -57.24
C VAL A 77 -40.43 4.39 -56.62
N ALA A 78 -41.15 3.45 -57.23
CA ALA A 78 -41.07 2.04 -56.92
C ALA A 78 -39.79 1.46 -57.50
N THR A 79 -38.96 0.83 -56.66
CA THR A 79 -37.87 -0.05 -57.09
C THR A 79 -37.67 -1.16 -56.08
N GLY A 80 -37.45 -2.37 -56.59
CA GLY A 80 -37.57 -3.65 -55.92
C GLY A 80 -36.81 -3.81 -54.60
N VAL A 81 -37.40 -4.61 -53.72
CA VAL A 81 -36.78 -5.12 -52.51
C VAL A 81 -35.71 -6.13 -52.92
N ALA A 82 -34.51 -5.64 -53.20
CA ALA A 82 -33.32 -6.47 -53.12
C ALA A 82 -32.93 -6.54 -51.65
N SER A 83 -33.16 -7.70 -51.02
CA SER A 83 -32.66 -8.01 -49.69
C SER A 83 -31.14 -8.06 -49.73
N PHE A 84 -30.50 -6.90 -49.61
CA PHE A 84 -29.10 -6.83 -49.23
C PHE A 84 -29.02 -7.25 -47.77
N SER A 85 -28.66 -8.51 -47.54
CA SER A 85 -28.07 -8.93 -46.28
C SER A 85 -26.83 -8.08 -46.06
N GLN A 86 -26.97 -6.93 -45.40
CA GLN A 86 -25.85 -6.22 -44.83
C GLN A 86 -25.25 -7.17 -43.78
N ILE A 87 -24.24 -7.91 -44.20
CA ILE A 87 -23.25 -8.45 -43.28
C ILE A 87 -22.62 -7.20 -42.67
N ALA A 88 -23.19 -6.74 -41.56
CA ALA A 88 -22.53 -5.80 -40.67
C ALA A 88 -21.29 -6.55 -40.17
N ALA A 89 -20.19 -6.40 -40.91
CA ALA A 89 -18.87 -6.72 -40.44
C ALA A 89 -18.73 -5.96 -39.14
N HIS A 90 -18.87 -6.68 -38.03
CA HIS A 90 -18.54 -6.17 -36.72
C HIS A 90 -17.05 -5.91 -36.77
N SER A 91 -16.68 -4.68 -37.11
CA SER A 91 -15.37 -4.13 -36.83
C SER A 91 -15.18 -4.32 -35.33
N GLN A 92 -14.48 -5.39 -34.95
CA GLN A 92 -13.84 -5.46 -33.65
C GLN A 92 -13.01 -4.20 -33.56
N ALA A 93 -13.44 -3.24 -32.75
CA ALA A 93 -12.62 -2.09 -32.42
C ALA A 93 -11.27 -2.65 -31.98
N ALA A 94 -10.22 -2.33 -32.75
CA ALA A 94 -8.87 -2.70 -32.39
C ALA A 94 -8.65 -2.24 -30.95
N GLY A 95 -8.19 -3.16 -30.10
CA GLY A 95 -7.90 -2.83 -28.71
C GLY A 95 -6.94 -1.64 -28.64
N PRO A 96 -6.85 -0.96 -27.49
CA PRO A 96 -5.89 0.13 -27.33
C PRO A 96 -4.48 -0.33 -27.74
N VAL A 97 -3.84 0.42 -28.63
CA VAL A 97 -2.45 0.18 -29.02
C VAL A 97 -1.59 0.59 -27.83
N TYR A 98 -0.82 -0.36 -27.33
CA TYR A 98 0.17 -0.09 -26.30
C TYR A 98 1.54 -0.10 -26.95
N ARG A 99 2.39 0.84 -26.57
CA ARG A 99 3.80 0.89 -26.89
C ARG A 99 4.62 0.42 -25.69
N ARG A 100 5.59 -0.47 -25.92
CA ARG A 100 6.49 -0.97 -24.87
C ARG A 100 7.81 -0.22 -24.87
N VAL A 101 8.22 0.29 -23.71
CA VAL A 101 9.56 0.84 -23.48
C VAL A 101 10.24 0.01 -22.41
N VAL A 102 11.37 -0.62 -22.77
CA VAL A 102 12.21 -1.31 -21.79
C VAL A 102 12.96 -0.25 -21.00
N VAL A 103 12.83 -0.29 -19.67
CA VAL A 103 13.48 0.65 -18.75
C VAL A 103 14.88 0.16 -18.42
N ASP A 104 14.97 -1.11 -18.00
CA ASP A 104 16.21 -1.77 -17.60
C ASP A 104 15.97 -3.27 -17.42
N ASP A 105 16.97 -4.00 -16.94
CA ASP A 105 16.80 -5.31 -16.31
C ASP A 105 16.66 -5.17 -14.79
N ALA A 106 15.59 -5.77 -14.25
CA ALA A 106 15.33 -5.81 -12.81
C ALA A 106 15.71 -7.16 -12.20
N TRP A 107 16.08 -7.14 -10.92
CA TRP A 107 16.24 -8.36 -10.16
C TRP A 107 14.89 -9.00 -9.84
N THR A 108 14.80 -10.31 -10.02
CA THR A 108 13.54 -11.06 -10.02
C THR A 108 13.42 -12.02 -8.83
N GLY A 109 14.40 -12.02 -7.92
CA GLY A 109 14.57 -13.10 -6.96
C GLY A 109 13.57 -13.17 -5.82
N ALA A 110 12.83 -12.10 -5.55
CA ALA A 110 11.76 -12.08 -4.56
C ALA A 110 10.59 -11.22 -5.06
N ASP A 111 9.39 -11.44 -4.51
CA ASP A 111 8.11 -10.83 -4.92
C ASP A 111 7.97 -9.32 -4.60
N ILE A 112 9.04 -8.57 -4.87
CA ILE A 112 9.24 -7.16 -4.54
C ILE A 112 8.32 -6.28 -5.38
N ARG A 113 7.76 -5.27 -4.70
CA ARG A 113 7.01 -4.19 -5.33
C ARG A 113 7.97 -3.09 -5.77
N PHE A 114 7.91 -2.78 -7.06
CA PHE A 114 8.49 -1.57 -7.65
C PHE A 114 7.40 -0.55 -7.89
N ASP A 115 7.79 0.72 -8.02
CA ASP A 115 6.85 1.83 -8.08
C ASP A 115 7.24 2.82 -9.17
N ALA A 116 6.25 3.55 -9.67
CA ALA A 116 6.43 4.53 -10.72
C ALA A 116 5.46 5.71 -10.56
N VAL A 117 5.87 6.88 -11.02
CA VAL A 117 5.04 8.10 -11.06
C VAL A 117 5.26 8.81 -12.40
N ILE A 118 4.19 9.42 -12.91
CA ILE A 118 4.27 10.26 -14.11
C ILE A 118 4.28 11.72 -13.67
N VAL A 119 5.26 12.48 -14.16
CA VAL A 119 5.31 13.93 -14.03
C VAL A 119 5.52 14.51 -15.43
N ASP A 120 4.53 15.26 -15.92
CA ASP A 120 4.46 15.74 -17.29
C ASP A 120 4.67 14.60 -18.31
N ASP A 121 5.64 14.72 -19.20
CA ASP A 121 6.00 13.70 -20.19
C ASP A 121 7.12 12.74 -19.70
N ILE A 122 7.44 12.73 -18.41
CA ILE A 122 8.46 11.84 -17.83
C ILE A 122 7.82 10.81 -16.89
N VAL A 123 8.19 9.54 -17.06
CA VAL A 123 7.89 8.47 -16.08
C VAL A 123 9.12 8.18 -15.26
N TYR A 124 9.04 8.41 -13.96
CA TYR A 124 10.04 7.98 -13.01
C TYR A 124 9.73 6.56 -12.54
N VAL A 125 10.74 5.70 -12.42
CA VAL A 125 10.60 4.30 -12.00
C VAL A 125 11.64 3.98 -10.93
N GLY A 126 11.19 3.54 -9.76
CA GLY A 126 12.04 3.05 -8.68
C GLY A 126 12.01 1.53 -8.61
N TYR A 127 13.17 0.90 -8.69
CA TYR A 127 13.29 -0.57 -8.75
C TYR A 127 14.65 -1.05 -8.21
N LEU A 128 14.81 -2.37 -8.10
CA LEU A 128 16.10 -3.01 -7.90
C LEU A 128 16.60 -3.52 -9.26
N ASN A 129 17.75 -3.02 -9.72
CA ASN A 129 18.34 -3.45 -10.99
C ASN A 129 18.89 -4.89 -10.90
N ALA A 130 19.47 -5.40 -11.99
CA ALA A 130 20.05 -6.75 -12.05
C ALA A 130 21.10 -7.02 -10.95
N GLU A 131 21.86 -6.00 -10.55
CA GLU A 131 22.87 -6.05 -9.48
C GLU A 131 22.27 -5.85 -8.07
N ARG A 132 20.94 -5.75 -7.95
CA ARG A 132 20.19 -5.54 -6.70
C ARG A 132 20.42 -4.18 -6.05
N CYS A 133 20.85 -3.19 -6.82
CA CYS A 133 21.01 -1.83 -6.37
C CYS A 133 19.67 -1.09 -6.48
N LEU A 134 19.30 -0.33 -5.43
CA LEU A 134 18.19 0.61 -5.49
C LEU A 134 18.47 1.62 -6.60
N THR A 135 17.60 1.66 -7.61
CA THR A 135 17.83 2.41 -8.85
C THR A 135 16.61 3.27 -9.17
N LEU A 136 16.87 4.50 -9.60
CA LEU A 136 15.86 5.40 -10.16
C LEU A 136 16.13 5.54 -11.66
N ALA A 137 15.10 5.30 -12.47
CA ALA A 137 15.09 5.62 -13.89
C ALA A 137 14.11 6.74 -14.20
N ALA A 138 14.38 7.49 -15.27
CA ALA A 138 13.49 8.47 -15.88
C ALA A 138 13.34 8.12 -17.36
N VAL A 139 12.09 7.96 -17.80
CA VAL A 139 11.72 7.64 -19.17
C VAL A 139 10.99 8.82 -19.78
N ASP A 140 11.56 9.42 -20.82
CA ASP A 140 10.90 10.47 -21.61
C ASP A 140 9.89 9.82 -22.57
N LEU A 141 8.61 10.15 -22.40
CA LEU A 141 7.52 9.59 -23.18
C LEU A 141 7.47 10.08 -24.63
N THR A 142 8.16 11.18 -24.93
CA THR A 142 8.19 11.82 -26.26
C THR A 142 9.15 11.12 -27.20
N ASN A 143 10.32 10.73 -26.70
CA ASN A 143 11.41 10.14 -27.51
C ASN A 143 11.89 8.76 -27.03
N ASN A 144 11.37 8.27 -25.90
CA ASN A 144 11.69 6.98 -25.28
C ASN A 144 13.10 6.87 -24.74
N LEU A 145 13.77 7.99 -24.51
CA LEU A 145 15.05 8.03 -23.85
C LEU A 145 14.91 7.58 -22.40
N VAL A 146 15.75 6.63 -22.00
CA VAL A 146 15.85 6.17 -20.62
C VAL A 146 17.17 6.61 -20.03
N THR A 147 17.10 7.30 -18.89
CA THR A 147 18.26 7.59 -18.05
C THR A 147 18.06 6.92 -16.69
N ARG A 148 19.15 6.50 -16.04
CA ARG A 148 19.08 5.80 -14.76
C ARG A 148 20.29 6.07 -13.88
N THR A 149 20.10 5.95 -12.57
CA THR A 149 21.16 6.06 -11.57
C THR A 149 20.91 5.08 -10.43
N SER A 150 21.95 4.38 -9.98
CA SER A 150 21.90 3.51 -8.80
C SER A 150 22.30 4.30 -7.56
N LEU A 151 21.48 4.19 -6.52
CA LEU A 151 21.58 4.96 -5.28
C LEU A 151 22.35 4.21 -4.20
N SER A 152 22.25 2.89 -4.19
CA SER A 152 22.87 2.01 -3.20
C SER A 152 23.85 1.04 -3.85
N GLY A 153 24.64 0.36 -3.00
CA GLY A 153 25.22 -0.93 -3.39
C GLY A 153 24.17 -2.04 -3.44
N PRO A 154 24.57 -3.28 -3.78
CA PRO A 154 23.69 -4.44 -3.82
C PRO A 154 23.01 -4.67 -2.47
N LEU A 155 21.68 -4.77 -2.47
CA LEU A 155 20.91 -5.10 -1.27
C LEU A 155 20.92 -6.61 -1.01
N PRO A 156 20.94 -7.02 0.28
CA PRO A 156 21.03 -8.43 0.65
C PRO A 156 19.69 -9.17 0.55
N GLY A 157 19.77 -10.50 0.54
CA GLY A 157 18.63 -11.38 0.79
C GLY A 157 17.71 -11.63 -0.41
N TYR A 158 16.74 -12.51 -0.17
CA TYR A 158 15.63 -12.86 -1.05
C TYR A 158 14.34 -12.49 -0.32
N ASP A 159 14.09 -11.19 -0.27
CA ASP A 159 13.18 -10.61 0.71
C ASP A 159 12.14 -9.70 0.05
N ALA A 160 10.88 -10.13 0.05
CA ALA A 160 9.78 -9.38 -0.56
C ALA A 160 9.44 -8.08 0.18
N HIS A 161 9.92 -7.90 1.42
CA HIS A 161 9.71 -6.71 2.24
C HIS A 161 10.47 -5.49 1.73
N ARG A 162 11.52 -5.70 0.95
CA ARG A 162 12.42 -4.68 0.41
C ARG A 162 11.81 -3.92 -0.78
N GLU A 163 10.53 -3.57 -0.66
CA GLU A 163 9.81 -2.79 -1.66
C GLU A 163 10.46 -1.42 -1.91
N VAL A 164 10.24 -0.90 -3.11
CA VAL A 164 10.66 0.43 -3.53
C VAL A 164 9.44 1.30 -3.72
N ARG A 165 9.47 2.51 -3.17
CA ARG A 165 8.42 3.52 -3.28
C ARG A 165 9.00 4.80 -3.83
N ILE A 166 8.26 5.40 -4.76
CA ILE A 166 8.57 6.72 -5.27
C ILE A 166 7.33 7.60 -5.21
N PHE A 167 7.53 8.89 -5.01
CA PHE A 167 6.44 9.83 -4.84
C PHE A 167 6.85 11.20 -5.36
N ALA A 168 6.09 11.77 -6.29
CA ALA A 168 6.27 13.16 -6.73
C ALA A 168 5.30 14.05 -5.96
N ASP A 169 5.83 15.06 -5.28
CA ASP A 169 5.03 15.98 -4.48
C ASP A 169 4.66 17.26 -5.25
N ARG A 170 3.79 18.07 -4.64
CA ARG A 170 3.35 19.36 -5.20
C ARG A 170 4.41 20.46 -5.14
N PHE A 171 5.51 20.25 -4.42
CA PHE A 171 6.61 21.19 -4.24
C PHE A 171 7.69 21.01 -5.32
N GLY A 172 7.48 20.09 -6.26
CA GLY A 172 8.44 19.80 -7.32
C GLY A 172 9.57 18.88 -6.85
N VAL A 173 9.35 18.08 -5.81
CA VAL A 173 10.31 17.12 -5.27
C VAL A 173 9.86 15.69 -5.55
N LEU A 174 10.76 14.90 -6.11
CA LEU A 174 10.64 13.46 -6.25
C LEU A 174 11.32 12.79 -5.05
N HIS A 175 10.57 11.98 -4.34
CA HIS A 175 11.02 11.16 -3.22
C HIS A 175 11.23 9.72 -3.68
N ILE A 176 12.30 9.08 -3.21
CA ILE A 176 12.50 7.64 -3.38
C ILE A 176 12.96 7.03 -2.05
N CYS A 177 12.33 5.92 -1.69
CA CYS A 177 12.61 5.20 -0.46
C CYS A 177 12.38 3.71 -0.70
N GLY A 178 13.29 2.85 -0.25
CA GLY A 178 13.10 1.42 -0.45
C GLY A 178 14.29 0.57 -0.09
N GLY A 179 14.10 -0.75 -0.22
CA GLY A 179 15.17 -1.70 0.01
C GLY A 179 15.39 -2.08 1.48
N MET A 180 14.42 -1.85 2.36
CA MET A 180 14.56 -2.01 3.81
C MET A 180 13.64 -3.11 4.37
N HIS A 181 14.15 -3.88 5.32
CA HIS A 181 13.38 -4.75 6.20
C HIS A 181 14.03 -4.76 7.59
N ALA A 182 13.53 -3.89 8.47
CA ALA A 182 14.15 -3.53 9.74
C ALA A 182 15.61 -3.06 9.59
N ASP A 183 15.87 -2.30 8.53
CA ASP A 183 17.16 -1.68 8.23
C ASP A 183 17.12 -0.16 8.48
N PRO A 184 18.26 0.53 8.60
CA PRO A 184 18.30 1.98 8.60
C PRO A 184 17.61 2.58 7.37
N LEU A 185 17.01 3.75 7.53
CA LEU A 185 16.29 4.46 6.47
C LEU A 185 17.17 4.67 5.23
N ILE A 186 16.74 4.12 4.11
CA ILE A 186 17.28 4.39 2.78
C ILE A 186 16.32 5.34 2.06
N TYR A 187 16.71 6.61 1.97
CA TYR A 187 15.88 7.67 1.41
C TYR A 187 16.71 8.68 0.64
N ALA A 188 16.19 9.10 -0.52
CA ALA A 188 16.74 10.18 -1.33
C ALA A 188 15.62 11.09 -1.86
N ARG A 189 15.99 12.33 -2.21
CA ARG A 189 15.09 13.29 -2.85
C ARG A 189 15.79 14.00 -4.00
N LEU A 190 15.03 14.30 -5.06
CA LEU A 190 15.49 14.98 -6.26
C LEU A 190 14.52 16.11 -6.59
N SER A 191 15.01 17.30 -6.95
CA SER A 191 14.16 18.30 -7.60
C SER A 191 13.73 17.77 -8.98
N ILE A 192 12.44 17.75 -9.26
CA ILE A 192 11.92 17.29 -10.55
C ILE A 192 12.55 18.13 -11.67
N GLY A 193 13.02 17.46 -12.72
CA GLY A 193 13.78 18.05 -13.82
C GLY A 193 15.31 18.17 -13.59
N ALA A 194 15.81 17.93 -12.37
CA ALA A 194 17.24 17.85 -12.14
C ALA A 194 17.85 16.57 -12.76
N PRO A 195 19.13 16.59 -13.19
CA PRO A 195 19.81 15.39 -13.70
C PRO A 195 19.84 14.27 -12.66
N LEU A 196 19.48 13.04 -13.04
CA LEU A 196 19.48 11.91 -12.09
C LEU A 196 20.84 11.68 -11.41
N GLY A 197 21.95 12.01 -12.09
CA GLY A 197 23.30 11.89 -11.52
C GLY A 197 23.57 12.79 -10.32
N SER A 198 22.75 13.81 -10.06
CA SER A 198 22.84 14.63 -8.83
C SER A 198 22.14 14.00 -7.63
N LEU A 199 21.40 12.91 -7.82
CA LEU A 199 20.68 12.24 -6.75
C LEU A 199 21.68 11.56 -5.83
N SER A 200 21.65 11.94 -4.55
CA SER A 200 22.42 11.30 -3.49
C SER A 200 21.49 10.86 -2.37
N ILE A 201 21.83 9.74 -1.73
CA ILE A 201 21.11 9.24 -0.59
C ILE A 201 21.28 10.22 0.58
N ALA A 202 20.16 10.69 1.12
CA ALA A 202 20.13 11.51 2.33
C ALA A 202 20.26 10.65 3.60
N ASN A 203 19.72 9.41 3.58
CA ASN A 203 19.63 8.47 4.71
C ASN A 203 19.04 9.07 6.00
N ARG A 204 18.32 10.19 5.89
CA ARG A 204 17.60 10.80 7.01
C ARG A 204 16.42 11.61 6.53
N MET A 205 15.35 11.58 7.31
CA MET A 205 14.27 12.57 7.24
C MET A 205 14.42 13.56 8.39
N THR A 206 14.14 13.13 9.62
CA THR A 206 14.41 13.89 10.85
C THR A 206 15.61 13.33 11.62
N GLY A 207 16.01 12.08 11.34
CA GLY A 207 17.05 11.36 12.06
C GLY A 207 16.55 10.65 13.33
N SER A 208 15.27 10.78 13.68
CA SER A 208 14.65 10.12 14.84
C SER A 208 13.76 8.95 14.41
N GLY A 209 13.94 7.78 15.02
CA GLY A 209 13.17 6.58 14.73
C GLY A 209 13.34 6.07 13.29
N GLU A 210 14.56 6.12 12.76
CA GLU A 210 14.90 5.80 11.36
C GLU A 210 15.92 4.65 11.25
N ASP A 211 16.08 3.87 12.31
CA ASP A 211 17.12 2.85 12.48
C ASP A 211 16.68 1.44 12.08
N ALA A 212 15.37 1.16 12.07
CA ALA A 212 14.81 -0.16 11.75
C ALA A 212 13.53 -0.06 10.90
N VAL A 213 13.60 0.62 9.77
CA VAL A 213 12.48 0.94 8.90
C VAL A 213 12.01 -0.26 8.06
N THR A 214 10.70 -0.41 7.92
CA THR A 214 10.03 -1.33 7.00
C THR A 214 8.74 -0.68 6.46
N TYR A 215 8.31 -1.08 5.26
CA TYR A 215 7.05 -0.68 4.62
C TYR A 215 6.85 0.85 4.48
N PRO A 216 7.72 1.55 3.74
CA PRO A 216 7.54 2.99 3.50
C PRO A 216 6.23 3.26 2.74
N ARG A 217 5.50 4.30 3.12
CA ARG A 217 4.27 4.77 2.46
C ARG A 217 4.30 6.28 2.33
N PHE A 218 3.99 6.78 1.14
CA PHE A 218 3.79 8.21 0.89
C PHE A 218 2.31 8.49 0.60
N ALA A 219 1.81 9.63 1.07
CA ALA A 219 0.50 10.14 0.72
C ALA A 219 0.50 11.68 0.70
N THR A 220 -0.44 12.27 -0.05
CA THR A 220 -0.69 13.71 0.00
C THR A 220 -1.71 13.99 1.11
N MET A 221 -1.36 14.87 2.06
CA MET A 221 -2.28 15.36 3.07
C MET A 221 -3.27 16.39 2.48
N PRO A 222 -4.44 16.65 3.10
CA PRO A 222 -5.41 17.64 2.60
C PRO A 222 -4.85 19.06 2.44
N ASN A 223 -3.85 19.45 3.24
CA ASN A 223 -3.16 20.74 3.13
C ASN A 223 -2.08 20.76 2.01
N GLY A 224 -1.83 19.61 1.37
CA GLY A 224 -0.82 19.41 0.34
C GLY A 224 0.56 19.01 0.84
N ASP A 225 0.78 18.90 2.16
CA ASP A 225 2.02 18.34 2.72
C ASP A 225 2.14 16.86 2.35
N VAL A 226 3.36 16.32 2.41
CA VAL A 226 3.59 14.87 2.22
C VAL A 226 3.57 14.16 3.56
N LEU A 227 2.73 13.15 3.69
CA LEU A 227 2.77 12.19 4.78
C LEU A 227 3.69 11.03 4.41
N PHE A 228 4.62 10.70 5.30
CA PHE A 228 5.41 9.47 5.23
C PHE A 228 5.06 8.56 6.41
N GLY A 229 4.44 7.41 6.14
CA GLY A 229 4.14 6.38 7.13
C GLY A 229 5.09 5.19 6.98
N TYR A 230 5.51 4.60 8.09
CA TYR A 230 6.39 3.44 8.09
C TYR A 230 6.31 2.66 9.40
N ARG A 231 6.82 1.43 9.38
CA ARG A 231 7.07 0.64 10.59
C ARG A 231 8.52 0.83 11.02
N ASN A 232 8.76 1.17 12.29
CA ASN A 232 10.08 1.12 12.91
C ASN A 232 10.16 -0.10 13.85
N GLY A 233 11.16 -0.96 13.68
CA GLY A 233 11.39 -2.14 14.52
C GLY A 233 11.06 -3.47 13.85
N ARG A 234 11.16 -4.56 14.64
CA ARG A 234 11.09 -5.95 14.18
C ARG A 234 9.74 -6.59 14.53
N SER A 235 9.47 -7.78 14.01
CA SER A 235 8.21 -8.48 14.30
C SER A 235 8.14 -8.85 15.77
N GLY A 236 7.07 -8.42 16.45
CA GLY A 236 6.92 -8.52 17.91
C GLY A 236 7.38 -7.28 18.67
N ALA A 237 8.09 -6.34 18.03
CA ALA A 237 8.56 -5.07 18.61
C ALA A 237 8.60 -3.97 17.53
N GLY A 238 7.47 -3.80 16.82
CA GLY A 238 7.31 -2.86 15.71
C GLY A 238 6.35 -1.73 16.05
N GLU A 239 6.74 -0.51 15.72
CA GLU A 239 5.98 0.72 15.94
C GLU A 239 5.52 1.31 14.60
N THR A 240 4.31 1.83 14.53
CA THR A 240 3.83 2.64 13.39
C THR A 240 4.12 4.10 13.67
N ARG A 241 4.88 4.74 12.77
CA ARG A 241 5.30 6.13 12.86
C ARG A 241 4.93 6.90 11.59
N PHE A 242 4.78 8.21 11.74
CA PHE A 242 4.53 9.14 10.66
C PHE A 242 5.54 10.29 10.68
N LYS A 243 5.81 10.87 9.52
CA LYS A 243 6.56 12.12 9.32
C LYS A 243 5.83 12.99 8.31
N ILE A 244 5.98 14.30 8.42
CA ILE A 244 5.37 15.27 7.49
C ILE A 244 6.47 16.08 6.80
N PHE A 245 6.36 16.25 5.49
CA PHE A 245 7.19 17.16 4.69
C PHE A 245 6.36 18.35 4.20
N ASP A 246 6.81 19.56 4.48
CA ASP A 246 6.14 20.83 4.11
C ASP A 246 6.69 21.48 2.83
N GLY A 247 7.51 20.76 2.07
CA GLY A 247 8.22 21.29 0.90
C GLY A 247 9.65 21.75 1.19
N ALA A 248 9.99 22.00 2.46
CA ALA A 248 11.34 22.39 2.86
C ALA A 248 12.02 21.30 3.71
N SER A 249 11.33 20.83 4.74
CA SER A 249 11.90 19.95 5.76
C SER A 249 10.92 18.88 6.25
N TRP A 250 11.47 17.79 6.78
CA TRP A 250 10.70 16.77 7.46
C TRP A 250 10.52 17.13 8.93
N ARG A 251 9.36 16.81 9.51
CA ARG A 251 9.07 16.88 10.95
C ARG A 251 8.32 15.65 11.44
N ASP A 252 8.53 15.31 12.71
CA ASP A 252 7.71 14.31 13.40
C ASP A 252 6.43 15.00 13.93
N PRO A 253 5.22 14.51 13.61
CA PRO A 253 3.97 15.08 14.11
C PRO A 253 3.74 14.78 15.60
N SER A 254 4.39 13.74 16.12
CA SER A 254 4.37 13.34 17.53
C SER A 254 5.71 12.69 17.88
N ASP A 255 6.11 12.81 19.14
CA ASP A 255 7.26 12.09 19.72
C ASP A 255 6.97 10.60 19.96
N ARG A 256 5.68 10.23 20.07
CA ARG A 256 5.22 8.88 20.32
C ARG A 256 4.84 8.16 19.02
N PRO A 257 5.02 6.83 18.96
CA PRO A 257 4.42 6.04 17.89
C PRO A 257 2.90 6.02 18.03
N VAL A 258 2.21 5.87 16.90
CA VAL A 258 0.73 5.77 16.87
C VAL A 258 0.28 4.40 17.37
N LEU A 259 0.90 3.36 16.80
CA LEU A 259 0.76 1.97 17.23
C LEU A 259 2.13 1.55 17.73
N GLY A 260 2.21 0.97 18.93
CA GLY A 260 3.47 0.59 19.53
C GLY A 260 3.42 -0.81 20.12
N GLU A 261 4.56 -1.24 20.66
CA GLU A 261 4.62 -2.41 21.52
C GLU A 261 3.91 -2.10 22.84
N HIS A 262 3.00 -2.99 23.26
CA HIS A 262 2.39 -2.92 24.59
C HIS A 262 3.10 -3.89 25.51
N HIS A 263 3.77 -3.36 26.54
CA HIS A 263 4.50 -4.16 27.51
C HIS A 263 3.54 -4.69 28.59
N GLY A 264 3.17 -5.95 28.45
CA GLY A 264 2.55 -6.79 29.49
C GLY A 264 3.31 -8.11 29.62
N ARG A 265 2.62 -9.22 29.91
CA ARG A 265 3.27 -10.56 29.93
C ARG A 265 3.69 -11.07 28.55
N HIS A 266 3.31 -10.39 27.46
CA HIS A 266 3.59 -10.76 26.08
C HIS A 266 3.77 -9.52 25.20
N HIS A 267 4.72 -9.56 24.27
CA HIS A 267 4.93 -8.51 23.27
C HIS A 267 3.96 -8.71 22.10
N SER A 268 3.52 -7.62 21.47
CA SER A 268 2.67 -7.65 20.27
C SER A 268 3.04 -6.52 19.32
N SER A 269 2.78 -6.71 18.02
CA SER A 269 2.94 -5.66 17.01
C SER A 269 1.67 -5.49 16.21
N ALA A 270 1.36 -4.23 15.88
CA ALA A 270 0.30 -3.92 14.94
C ALA A 270 0.80 -4.05 13.49
N TYR A 271 -0.08 -4.55 12.63
CA TYR A 271 0.13 -4.63 11.19
C TYR A 271 -0.98 -3.80 10.53
N PRO A 272 -0.72 -2.51 10.25
CA PRO A 272 -1.70 -1.66 9.60
C PRO A 272 -1.83 -1.97 8.12
N PHE A 273 -3.04 -1.76 7.60
CA PHE A 273 -3.24 -1.53 6.17
C PHE A 273 -2.67 -0.18 5.76
N ASP A 274 -2.57 0.07 4.45
CA ASP A 274 -2.13 1.36 3.93
C ASP A 274 -3.04 2.49 4.49
N PRO A 275 -2.46 3.54 5.12
CA PRO A 275 -3.21 4.68 5.62
C PRO A 275 -4.02 5.34 4.51
N GLN A 276 -5.28 5.70 4.79
CA GLN A 276 -6.15 6.33 3.80
C GLN A 276 -6.83 7.56 4.37
N PHE A 277 -6.90 8.61 3.56
CA PHE A 277 -7.75 9.75 3.87
C PHE A 277 -9.19 9.41 3.51
N SER A 278 -10.07 9.56 4.50
CA SER A 278 -11.51 9.58 4.28
C SER A 278 -11.92 10.80 3.45
N PRO A 279 -13.11 10.80 2.82
CA PRO A 279 -13.60 11.93 2.03
C PRO A 279 -13.62 13.28 2.76
N ASP A 280 -13.73 13.27 4.08
CA ASP A 280 -13.72 14.49 4.91
C ASP A 280 -12.30 14.98 5.28
N GLY A 281 -11.26 14.28 4.82
CA GLY A 281 -9.86 14.64 5.02
C GLY A 281 -9.23 14.07 6.29
N ARG A 282 -9.93 13.26 7.09
CA ARG A 282 -9.30 12.55 8.22
C ARG A 282 -8.49 11.36 7.71
N LEU A 283 -7.27 11.19 8.24
CA LEU A 283 -6.49 9.98 8.05
C LEU A 283 -7.10 8.86 8.89
N SER A 284 -7.40 7.73 8.25
CA SER A 284 -7.93 6.54 8.88
C SER A 284 -6.91 5.39 8.80
N LEU A 285 -6.80 4.65 9.90
CA LEU A 285 -5.98 3.45 10.04
C LEU A 285 -6.84 2.27 10.44
N ALA A 286 -6.57 1.13 9.82
CA ALA A 286 -7.08 -0.16 10.24
C ALA A 286 -5.92 -1.14 10.36
N TRP A 287 -5.92 -2.00 11.38
CA TRP A 287 -4.83 -2.95 11.62
C TRP A 287 -5.34 -4.22 12.27
N ASN A 288 -4.49 -5.24 12.28
CA ASN A 288 -4.60 -6.34 13.22
C ASN A 288 -3.40 -6.34 14.19
N TRP A 289 -3.55 -6.96 15.35
CA TRP A 289 -2.43 -7.25 16.24
C TRP A 289 -1.84 -8.62 15.92
N ARG A 290 -0.57 -8.83 16.26
CA ARG A 290 0.10 -10.13 16.16
C ARG A 290 1.08 -10.30 17.32
N ARG A 291 1.02 -11.44 18.01
CA ARG A 291 1.85 -11.70 19.19
C ARG A 291 3.31 -11.97 18.84
N ASN A 292 3.57 -12.75 17.79
CA ASN A 292 4.94 -13.05 17.38
C ASN A 292 5.08 -13.11 15.85
N ALA A 293 6.17 -13.68 15.35
CA ALA A 293 6.42 -13.73 13.90
C ALA A 293 5.51 -14.73 13.15
N ASP A 294 4.85 -15.66 13.84
CA ASP A 294 3.89 -16.60 13.26
C ASP A 294 2.56 -15.91 12.96
N VAL A 295 2.11 -15.98 11.71
CA VAL A 295 0.83 -15.41 11.26
C VAL A 295 -0.38 -15.99 11.99
N ALA A 296 -0.31 -17.21 12.52
CA ALA A 296 -1.38 -17.82 13.32
C ALA A 296 -1.66 -17.04 14.63
N THR A 297 -0.71 -16.21 15.07
CA THR A 297 -0.86 -15.36 16.27
C THR A 297 -1.45 -13.99 15.97
N ASN A 298 -2.01 -13.78 14.77
CA ASN A 298 -2.85 -12.61 14.51
C ASN A 298 -4.09 -12.65 15.41
N TYR A 299 -4.42 -11.53 16.03
CA TYR A 299 -5.60 -11.34 16.86
C TYR A 299 -6.07 -9.89 16.77
N PHE A 300 -7.34 -9.65 17.11
CA PHE A 300 -8.02 -8.36 17.15
C PHE A 300 -7.93 -7.51 15.86
N ILE A 301 -9.02 -6.86 15.48
CA ILE A 301 -9.02 -5.80 14.46
C ILE A 301 -9.17 -4.47 15.16
N GLY A 302 -8.37 -3.48 14.76
CA GLY A 302 -8.42 -2.12 15.29
C GLY A 302 -8.70 -1.08 14.20
N PHE A 303 -9.32 0.03 14.59
CA PHE A 303 -9.54 1.21 13.77
C PHE A 303 -9.33 2.49 14.57
N ALA A 304 -8.69 3.48 13.95
CA ALA A 304 -8.54 4.82 14.50
C ALA A 304 -8.45 5.86 13.38
N GLN A 305 -8.78 7.10 13.71
CA GLN A 305 -8.73 8.21 12.78
C GLN A 305 -8.22 9.50 13.44
N THR A 306 -7.66 10.40 12.62
CA THR A 306 -7.11 11.68 13.06
C THR A 306 -7.21 12.74 11.96
N SER A 307 -7.32 14.01 12.35
CA SER A 307 -7.24 15.17 11.45
C SER A 307 -5.88 15.87 11.49
N ASP A 308 -5.08 15.65 12.54
CA ASP A 308 -3.88 16.42 12.85
C ASP A 308 -2.65 15.56 13.18
N LEU A 309 -2.80 14.22 13.16
CA LEU A 309 -1.79 13.21 13.53
C LEU A 309 -1.36 13.25 15.01
N GLN A 310 -1.96 14.11 15.82
CA GLN A 310 -1.69 14.27 17.25
C GLN A 310 -2.83 13.70 18.09
N THR A 311 -4.06 14.06 17.72
CA THR A 311 -5.30 13.64 18.38
C THR A 311 -5.89 12.49 17.59
N TRP A 312 -5.99 11.33 18.23
CA TRP A 312 -6.56 10.12 17.63
C TRP A 312 -7.89 9.79 18.27
N THR A 313 -8.83 9.30 17.46
CA THR A 313 -10.16 8.95 17.91
C THR A 313 -10.61 7.60 17.34
N ASP A 314 -11.49 6.92 18.05
CA ASP A 314 -12.25 5.81 17.48
C ASP A 314 -13.29 6.31 16.45
N VAL A 315 -14.06 5.40 15.86
CA VAL A 315 -15.08 5.75 14.86
C VAL A 315 -16.21 6.64 15.41
N ASN A 316 -16.41 6.63 16.74
CA ASN A 316 -17.42 7.41 17.44
C ASN A 316 -16.88 8.73 18.01
N GLY A 317 -15.62 9.08 17.72
CA GLY A 317 -14.99 10.30 18.20
C GLY A 317 -14.47 10.24 19.63
N ARG A 318 -14.41 9.06 20.27
CA ARG A 318 -13.79 8.94 21.60
C ARG A 318 -12.27 9.03 21.46
N SER A 319 -11.64 9.84 22.30
CA SER A 319 -10.19 10.03 22.29
C SER A 319 -9.44 8.72 22.59
N LEU A 320 -8.33 8.51 21.90
CA LEU A 320 -7.42 7.38 22.08
C LEU A 320 -6.06 7.87 22.55
N ASP A 321 -5.52 7.21 23.58
CA ASP A 321 -4.16 7.49 24.05
C ASP A 321 -3.12 6.88 23.11
N LEU A 322 -1.99 7.58 22.93
CA LEU A 322 -0.85 7.07 22.17
C LEU A 322 0.25 6.50 23.08
N PRO A 323 0.84 5.34 22.75
CA PRO A 323 0.45 4.46 21.62
C PRO A 323 -0.91 3.78 21.86
N ILE A 324 -1.69 3.60 20.80
CA ILE A 324 -3.02 2.96 20.88
C ILE A 324 -2.84 1.48 21.24
N SER A 325 -3.56 1.03 22.28
CA SER A 325 -3.50 -0.35 22.79
C SER A 325 -4.64 -1.25 22.32
N GLU A 326 -4.42 -2.55 22.43
CA GLU A 326 -5.42 -3.61 22.24
C GLU A 326 -6.54 -3.58 23.30
N THR A 327 -6.40 -2.78 24.35
CA THR A 327 -7.41 -2.58 25.41
C THR A 327 -8.24 -1.30 25.22
N SER A 328 -7.95 -0.51 24.19
CA SER A 328 -8.64 0.75 23.90
C SER A 328 -9.98 0.55 23.19
N THR A 329 -10.76 1.63 23.04
CA THR A 329 -12.01 1.60 22.26
C THR A 329 -11.80 1.51 20.75
N ALA A 330 -10.54 1.43 20.29
CA ALA A 330 -10.19 1.23 18.89
C ALA A 330 -10.51 -0.19 18.37
N VAL A 331 -10.77 -1.16 19.26
CA VAL A 331 -11.08 -2.54 18.87
C VAL A 331 -12.40 -2.60 18.12
N VAL A 332 -12.34 -3.15 16.91
CA VAL A 332 -13.46 -3.38 15.99
C VAL A 332 -14.03 -4.78 16.19
N ASP A 333 -13.17 -5.79 16.18
CA ASP A 333 -13.52 -7.20 16.34
C ASP A 333 -12.46 -7.88 17.21
N ALA A 334 -12.86 -8.50 18.32
CA ALA A 334 -11.98 -9.16 19.28
C ALA A 334 -11.64 -10.60 18.86
N VAL A 335 -11.12 -10.78 17.65
CA VAL A 335 -10.76 -12.10 17.10
C VAL A 335 -9.61 -12.74 17.89
N ASN A 336 -9.77 -14.01 18.30
CA ASN A 336 -8.73 -14.77 19.00
C ASN A 336 -7.64 -15.29 18.07
N GLU A 337 -6.45 -15.55 18.61
CA GLU A 337 -5.38 -16.26 17.90
C GLU A 337 -5.84 -17.64 17.42
N GLY A 338 -5.23 -18.14 16.34
CA GLY A 338 -5.60 -19.41 15.73
C GLY A 338 -6.97 -19.39 15.02
N SER A 339 -7.67 -18.26 14.98
CA SER A 339 -8.99 -18.12 14.33
C SER A 339 -8.89 -17.77 12.85
N GLY A 340 -7.78 -18.08 12.18
CA GLY A 340 -7.62 -17.86 10.74
C GLY A 340 -7.58 -16.39 10.32
N LEU A 341 -7.22 -15.48 11.23
CA LEU A 341 -7.18 -14.04 10.94
C LEU A 341 -6.04 -13.70 9.96
N MET A 342 -6.37 -13.43 8.69
CA MET A 342 -5.39 -12.93 7.73
C MET A 342 -5.31 -11.41 7.81
N GLY A 343 -4.10 -10.92 8.09
CA GLY A 343 -3.79 -9.50 8.21
C GLY A 343 -3.05 -8.90 7.00
N PRO A 344 -3.01 -7.57 6.90
CA PRO A 344 -3.88 -6.60 7.59
C PRO A 344 -5.32 -6.67 7.06
N PRO A 345 -6.32 -6.06 7.74
CA PRO A 345 -7.64 -5.83 7.14
C PRO A 345 -7.53 -4.97 5.86
N ARG A 346 -8.62 -4.85 5.10
CA ARG A 346 -8.74 -3.86 4.02
C ARG A 346 -9.65 -2.74 4.49
N LEU A 347 -9.23 -1.51 4.30
CA LEU A 347 -10.00 -0.30 4.63
C LEU A 347 -10.56 0.31 3.35
N GLY A 348 -11.86 0.58 3.32
CA GLY A 348 -12.55 1.38 2.32
C GLY A 348 -13.51 2.36 3.01
N PHE A 349 -14.31 3.07 2.22
CA PHE A 349 -15.31 4.01 2.73
C PHE A 349 -16.63 3.85 2.00
N ASP A 350 -17.73 4.06 2.71
CA ASP A 350 -19.05 4.24 2.09
C ASP A 350 -19.18 5.62 1.41
N PRO A 351 -20.27 5.90 0.67
CA PRO A 351 -20.48 7.20 0.04
C PRO A 351 -20.54 8.39 1.00
N ASP A 352 -20.86 8.16 2.28
CA ASP A 352 -20.89 9.18 3.33
C ASP A 352 -19.51 9.36 4.01
N GLY A 353 -18.49 8.60 3.60
CA GLY A 353 -17.15 8.63 4.16
C GLY A 353 -16.97 7.84 5.45
N ARG A 354 -17.92 6.98 5.82
CA ARG A 354 -17.78 6.07 6.98
C ARG A 354 -16.86 4.90 6.61
N PRO A 355 -15.96 4.50 7.52
CA PRO A 355 -15.00 3.42 7.26
C PRO A 355 -15.70 2.07 7.12
N LEU A 356 -15.29 1.28 6.12
CA LEU A 356 -15.70 -0.11 5.92
C LEU A 356 -14.46 -1.00 5.98
N LEU A 357 -14.47 -2.01 6.84
CA LEU A 357 -13.34 -2.90 7.03
C LEU A 357 -13.69 -4.32 6.57
N THR A 358 -12.92 -4.88 5.65
CA THR A 358 -13.08 -6.30 5.28
C THR A 358 -11.85 -7.11 5.65
N TYR A 359 -12.05 -8.31 6.18
CA TYR A 359 -10.99 -9.18 6.66
C TYR A 359 -11.40 -10.65 6.58
N LEU A 360 -10.42 -11.55 6.65
CA LEU A 360 -10.65 -12.99 6.60
C LEU A 360 -10.46 -13.57 8.00
N LYS A 361 -11.39 -14.43 8.44
CA LYS A 361 -11.25 -15.24 9.65
C LYS A 361 -12.05 -16.54 9.50
N PHE A 362 -11.89 -17.46 10.45
CA PHE A 362 -12.70 -18.66 10.51
C PHE A 362 -14.14 -18.34 10.95
N ASP A 363 -15.10 -19.02 10.33
CA ASP A 363 -16.47 -19.12 10.82
C ASP A 363 -16.62 -20.22 11.89
N GLU A 364 -17.83 -20.49 12.38
CA GLU A 364 -18.06 -21.48 13.44
C GLU A 364 -17.65 -22.91 13.04
N ASN A 365 -17.57 -23.20 11.74
CA ASN A 365 -17.17 -24.51 11.21
C ASN A 365 -15.66 -24.58 10.91
N GLY A 366 -14.91 -23.49 11.14
CA GLY A 366 -13.48 -23.42 10.84
C GLY A 366 -13.15 -23.15 9.37
N SER A 367 -14.13 -22.72 8.56
CA SER A 367 -13.90 -22.28 7.17
C SER A 367 -13.44 -20.84 7.14
N THR A 368 -12.45 -20.52 6.31
CA THR A 368 -11.99 -19.13 6.09
C THR A 368 -13.00 -18.39 5.25
N GLU A 369 -13.61 -17.37 5.84
CA GLU A 369 -14.66 -16.56 5.23
C GLU A 369 -14.31 -15.08 5.27
N LEU A 370 -14.89 -14.32 4.35
CA LEU A 370 -14.81 -12.87 4.29
C LEU A 370 -15.85 -12.24 5.21
N TYR A 371 -15.39 -11.37 6.09
CA TYR A 371 -16.22 -10.57 6.98
C TYR A 371 -16.15 -9.09 6.59
N LEU A 372 -17.24 -8.36 6.86
CA LEU A 372 -17.32 -6.91 6.78
C LEU A 372 -17.66 -6.37 8.18
N ALA A 373 -16.93 -5.35 8.60
CA ALA A 373 -17.27 -4.52 9.75
C ALA A 373 -17.64 -3.11 9.27
N ALA A 374 -18.81 -2.62 9.69
CA ALA A 374 -19.33 -1.30 9.39
C ALA A 374 -19.84 -0.61 10.67
N PRO A 375 -19.74 0.73 10.80
CA PRO A 375 -20.23 1.44 11.98
C PRO A 375 -21.76 1.36 12.09
N GLN A 376 -22.26 0.91 13.25
CA GLN A 376 -23.68 0.77 13.55
C GLN A 376 -23.99 1.32 14.95
N ALA A 377 -24.73 2.42 15.02
CA ALA A 377 -25.32 2.97 16.26
C ALA A 377 -24.37 3.05 17.48
N GLY A 378 -23.11 3.45 17.29
CA GLY A 378 -22.13 3.58 18.38
C GLY A 378 -21.18 2.39 18.55
N GLU A 379 -21.38 1.32 17.78
CA GLU A 379 -20.56 0.09 17.78
C GLU A 379 -20.22 -0.30 16.33
N TRP A 380 -19.55 -1.45 16.17
CA TRP A 380 -19.28 -2.06 14.87
C TRP A 380 -20.25 -3.22 14.64
N GLY A 381 -21.04 -3.14 13.57
CA GLY A 381 -21.78 -4.28 13.04
C GLY A 381 -20.83 -5.16 12.24
N ILE A 382 -20.77 -6.45 12.55
CA ILE A 382 -19.89 -7.41 11.89
C ILE A 382 -20.75 -8.49 11.23
N GLU A 383 -20.53 -8.69 9.93
CA GLU A 383 -21.27 -9.68 9.14
C GLU A 383 -20.34 -10.57 8.31
N LYS A 384 -20.73 -11.83 8.20
CA LYS A 384 -20.08 -12.80 7.30
C LYS A 384 -20.66 -12.64 5.91
N LEU A 385 -19.83 -12.32 4.93
CA LEU A 385 -20.25 -12.11 3.54
C LEU A 385 -20.30 -13.41 2.73
N THR A 386 -19.39 -14.35 2.99
CA THR A 386 -19.20 -15.54 2.13
C THR A 386 -19.51 -16.85 2.85
N ALA A 387 -19.61 -17.91 2.04
CA ALA A 387 -19.71 -19.30 2.46
C ALA A 387 -18.87 -20.19 1.53
N TRP A 388 -17.58 -19.91 1.45
CA TRP A 388 -16.63 -20.61 0.58
C TRP A 388 -16.36 -22.05 0.99
N ASN A 389 -16.62 -22.43 2.25
CA ASN A 389 -16.42 -23.79 2.78
C ASN A 389 -15.01 -24.33 2.50
N TYR A 390 -14.01 -23.46 2.72
CA TYR A 390 -12.59 -23.74 2.50
C TYR A 390 -11.79 -23.32 3.72
N LYS A 391 -10.87 -24.15 4.19
CA LYS A 391 -10.00 -23.82 5.33
C LYS A 391 -8.60 -23.47 4.86
N TRP A 392 -8.25 -22.19 4.95
CA TRP A 392 -6.87 -21.76 4.86
C TRP A 392 -6.20 -21.89 6.23
N ALA A 393 -5.41 -22.94 6.42
CA ALA A 393 -4.67 -23.18 7.66
C ALA A 393 -3.46 -22.22 7.77
N LEU A 394 -3.73 -20.98 8.18
CA LEU A 394 -2.71 -19.94 8.36
C LEU A 394 -1.71 -20.33 9.46
N SER A 395 -0.45 -20.45 9.09
CA SER A 395 0.69 -20.58 10.00
C SER A 395 1.99 -20.23 9.27
N GLY A 396 3.04 -20.01 10.04
CA GLY A 396 4.41 -19.85 9.54
C GLY A 396 4.92 -18.40 9.57
N TYR A 397 6.16 -18.26 9.12
CA TYR A 397 6.98 -17.06 9.27
C TYR A 397 7.29 -16.42 7.92
N GLY A 398 7.58 -15.12 7.95
CA GLY A 398 7.91 -14.34 6.75
C GLY A 398 6.74 -14.18 5.79
N THR A 399 7.03 -13.97 4.50
CA THR A 399 5.98 -13.77 3.50
C THR A 399 5.27 -15.07 3.13
N THR A 400 4.03 -15.26 3.61
CA THR A 400 3.14 -16.36 3.23
C THR A 400 2.52 -16.14 1.84
N ARG A 401 2.50 -17.18 0.99
CA ARG A 401 1.77 -17.14 -0.28
C ARG A 401 0.25 -17.09 0.00
N PRO A 402 -0.48 -16.07 -0.47
CA PRO A 402 -1.90 -15.96 -0.18
C PRO A 402 -2.71 -17.00 -0.96
N GLU A 403 -3.58 -17.74 -0.26
CA GLU A 403 -4.60 -18.61 -0.87
C GLU A 403 -5.90 -17.86 -1.13
N ILE A 404 -6.17 -16.83 -0.32
CA ILE A 404 -7.27 -15.90 -0.47
C ILE A 404 -6.72 -14.48 -0.34
N SER A 405 -7.15 -13.58 -1.22
CA SER A 405 -6.82 -12.16 -1.12
C SER A 405 -7.99 -11.30 -1.59
N THR A 406 -8.19 -10.16 -0.94
CA THR A 406 -9.24 -9.21 -1.28
C THR A 406 -8.67 -7.81 -1.49
N ASN A 407 -9.34 -7.05 -2.34
CA ASN A 407 -9.21 -5.59 -2.38
C ASN A 407 -10.15 -4.96 -1.34
N PRO A 408 -9.95 -3.68 -0.99
CA PRO A 408 -10.96 -2.93 -0.27
C PRO A 408 -12.33 -3.00 -0.94
N ILE A 409 -13.39 -3.05 -0.13
CA ILE A 409 -14.74 -2.81 -0.59
C ILE A 409 -14.87 -1.35 -1.08
N THR A 410 -15.55 -1.15 -2.19
CA THR A 410 -15.71 0.17 -2.82
C THR A 410 -17.16 0.39 -3.24
N PRO A 411 -17.71 1.61 -3.13
CA PRO A 411 -19.01 1.93 -3.69
C PRO A 411 -19.05 1.68 -5.21
N ASN A 412 -20.15 1.13 -5.71
CA ASN A 412 -20.37 0.86 -7.12
C ASN A 412 -21.36 1.86 -7.74
N ARG A 413 -21.43 1.90 -9.07
CA ARG A 413 -22.32 2.84 -9.80
C ARG A 413 -23.82 2.51 -9.69
N ARG A 414 -24.18 1.37 -9.11
CA ARG A 414 -25.56 0.88 -8.96
C ARG A 414 -26.12 1.18 -7.56
N GLY A 415 -25.42 1.97 -6.75
CA GLY A 415 -25.85 2.33 -5.39
C GLY A 415 -25.58 1.25 -4.33
N GLY A 416 -24.76 0.24 -4.66
CA GLY A 416 -24.26 -0.75 -3.71
C GLY A 416 -22.74 -0.74 -3.65
N TYR A 417 -22.13 -1.91 -3.45
CA TYR A 417 -20.68 -2.05 -3.31
C TYR A 417 -20.10 -3.13 -4.23
N ALA A 418 -18.79 -3.08 -4.42
CA ALA A 418 -18.02 -4.08 -5.13
C ALA A 418 -16.75 -4.43 -4.35
N LEU A 419 -16.42 -5.72 -4.30
CA LEU A 419 -15.19 -6.23 -3.69
C LEU A 419 -14.56 -7.29 -4.59
N ARG A 420 -13.33 -7.03 -5.03
CA ARG A 420 -12.55 -7.97 -5.83
C ARG A 420 -11.80 -8.94 -4.94
N TYR A 421 -11.80 -10.21 -5.32
CA TYR A 421 -11.09 -11.25 -4.61
C TYR A 421 -10.39 -12.23 -5.55
N TYR A 422 -9.39 -12.90 -5.00
CA TYR A 422 -8.84 -14.15 -5.49
C TYR A 422 -9.00 -15.20 -4.40
N HIS A 423 -9.35 -16.41 -4.81
CA HIS A 423 -9.46 -17.58 -3.96
C HIS A 423 -8.91 -18.80 -4.72
N VAL A 424 -8.12 -19.66 -4.07
CA VAL A 424 -7.47 -20.80 -4.74
C VAL A 424 -8.46 -21.80 -5.36
N VAL A 425 -9.58 -22.07 -4.67
CA VAL A 425 -10.69 -22.90 -5.19
C VAL A 425 -11.67 -22.12 -6.08
N HIS A 426 -12.19 -20.98 -5.62
CA HIS A 426 -13.26 -20.22 -6.31
C HIS A 426 -12.78 -19.31 -7.44
N GLY A 427 -11.47 -19.25 -7.68
CA GLY A 427 -10.84 -18.42 -8.69
C GLY A 427 -10.85 -16.93 -8.33
N GLN A 428 -10.76 -16.09 -9.35
CA GLN A 428 -10.91 -14.63 -9.22
C GLN A 428 -12.36 -14.22 -9.44
N GLY A 429 -12.81 -13.18 -8.73
CA GLY A 429 -14.16 -12.63 -8.87
C GLY A 429 -14.28 -11.20 -8.35
N GLU A 430 -15.41 -10.58 -8.65
CA GLU A 430 -15.86 -9.33 -8.05
C GLU A 430 -17.26 -9.56 -7.46
N LEU A 431 -17.34 -9.58 -6.13
CA LEU A 431 -18.61 -9.63 -5.42
C LEU A 431 -19.32 -8.29 -5.62
N GLU A 432 -20.57 -8.34 -6.08
CA GLU A 432 -21.48 -7.20 -6.16
C GLU A 432 -22.43 -7.27 -4.96
N LEU A 433 -22.47 -6.21 -4.15
CA LEU A 433 -23.31 -6.11 -2.96
C LEU A 433 -24.32 -4.96 -3.13
N ASP A 434 -25.50 -5.08 -2.51
CA ASP A 434 -26.48 -3.99 -2.45
C ASP A 434 -26.11 -2.94 -1.37
N SER A 435 -26.98 -1.96 -1.14
CA SER A 435 -26.77 -0.91 -0.15
C SER A 435 -26.80 -1.39 1.30
N ASN A 436 -27.30 -2.61 1.55
CA ASN A 436 -27.34 -3.26 2.86
C ASN A 436 -26.25 -4.34 2.98
N PHE A 437 -25.24 -4.30 2.10
CA PHE A 437 -24.12 -5.24 2.07
C PHE A 437 -24.51 -6.71 1.80
N VAL A 438 -25.68 -6.96 1.22
CA VAL A 438 -26.08 -8.31 0.78
C VAL A 438 -25.45 -8.60 -0.58
N ILE A 439 -24.77 -9.74 -0.71
CA ILE A 439 -24.23 -10.18 -2.02
C ILE A 439 -25.38 -10.43 -2.99
N THR A 440 -25.39 -9.70 -4.09
CA THR A 440 -26.35 -9.81 -5.20
C THR A 440 -25.75 -10.48 -6.44
N GLY A 441 -24.42 -10.60 -6.51
CA GLY A 441 -23.75 -11.30 -7.60
C GLY A 441 -22.27 -11.55 -7.33
N ASP A 442 -21.70 -12.49 -8.10
CA ASP A 442 -20.26 -12.75 -8.16
C ASP A 442 -19.83 -12.74 -9.64
N ARG A 443 -19.26 -11.62 -10.07
CA ARG A 443 -18.83 -11.44 -11.45
C ARG A 443 -17.44 -12.00 -11.64
N LYS A 444 -17.35 -13.14 -12.33
CA LYS A 444 -16.07 -13.70 -12.75
C LYS A 444 -15.43 -12.83 -13.84
N PRO A 445 -14.09 -12.70 -13.87
CA PRO A 445 -13.41 -12.01 -14.97
C PRO A 445 -13.80 -12.67 -16.29
N THR A 446 -14.35 -11.90 -17.21
CA THR A 446 -14.41 -12.33 -18.61
C THR A 446 -12.99 -12.47 -19.12
N ALA A 447 -12.70 -13.56 -19.83
CA ALA A 447 -11.40 -13.78 -20.47
C ALA A 447 -10.94 -12.48 -21.18
N PRO A 448 -9.65 -12.10 -21.06
CA PRO A 448 -9.17 -10.85 -21.64
C PRO A 448 -9.54 -10.79 -23.13
N ARG A 449 -10.27 -9.75 -23.51
CA ARG A 449 -10.83 -9.59 -24.86
C ARG A 449 -9.74 -9.28 -25.92
N SER A 450 -8.50 -9.07 -25.49
CA SER A 450 -7.32 -8.95 -26.35
C SER A 450 -6.20 -9.82 -25.79
N ALA A 451 -5.57 -10.64 -26.63
CA ALA A 451 -4.27 -11.22 -26.30
C ALA A 451 -3.34 -10.09 -25.88
N ASP A 452 -2.58 -10.31 -24.79
CA ASP A 452 -1.53 -9.37 -24.39
C ASP A 452 -0.57 -9.19 -25.57
N PRO A 453 -0.47 -7.99 -26.17
CA PRO A 453 0.37 -7.79 -27.35
C PRO A 453 1.87 -7.96 -27.02
N PHE A 454 2.22 -7.94 -25.73
CA PHE A 454 3.58 -8.14 -25.23
C PHE A 454 3.65 -9.41 -24.38
N HIS A 455 3.35 -10.56 -25.00
CA HIS A 455 3.49 -11.87 -24.37
C HIS A 455 4.96 -12.07 -23.96
N GLU A 456 5.20 -12.03 -22.65
CA GLU A 456 6.50 -12.32 -22.06
C GLU A 456 6.47 -13.72 -21.46
N GLU A 457 7.43 -14.56 -21.84
CA GLU A 457 7.53 -15.90 -21.27
C GLU A 457 7.84 -15.79 -19.77
N VAL A 458 6.89 -16.21 -18.95
CA VAL A 458 7.03 -16.26 -17.49
C VAL A 458 7.59 -17.64 -17.10
N PRO A 459 8.82 -17.74 -16.59
CA PRO A 459 9.39 -19.03 -16.23
C PRO A 459 8.62 -19.70 -15.09
N LYS A 460 8.72 -21.03 -15.00
CA LYS A 460 8.13 -21.79 -13.89
C LYS A 460 8.67 -21.29 -12.54
N GLY A 461 7.77 -20.99 -11.60
CA GLY A 461 8.13 -20.41 -10.30
C GLY A 461 8.11 -18.88 -10.26
N PHE A 462 7.82 -18.22 -11.39
CA PHE A 462 7.70 -16.78 -11.50
C PHE A 462 6.26 -16.36 -11.81
N ARG A 463 6.02 -15.07 -11.68
CA ARG A 463 4.78 -14.39 -12.06
C ARG A 463 5.09 -13.08 -12.76
N LEU A 464 4.19 -12.69 -13.64
CA LEU A 464 4.13 -11.32 -14.14
C LEU A 464 3.50 -10.43 -13.08
N ARG A 465 4.17 -9.33 -12.74
CA ARG A 465 3.59 -8.21 -12.00
C ARG A 465 3.29 -7.07 -12.96
N GLN A 466 2.20 -6.39 -12.66
CA GLN A 466 1.80 -5.19 -13.36
C GLN A 466 1.20 -4.19 -12.36
N SER A 467 1.61 -2.94 -12.47
CA SER A 467 1.06 -1.83 -11.68
C SER A 467 0.59 -0.74 -12.62
N ALA A 468 -0.61 -0.20 -12.38
CA ALA A 468 -1.05 1.01 -13.06
C ALA A 468 -0.31 2.21 -12.46
N ILE A 469 0.20 3.08 -13.33
CA ILE A 469 0.92 4.28 -12.89
C ILE A 469 -0.10 5.43 -12.72
N PRO A 470 -0.28 5.99 -11.51
CA PRO A 470 -1.16 7.13 -11.30
C PRO A 470 -0.62 8.39 -11.97
N GLY A 471 -1.53 9.24 -12.50
CA GLY A 471 -1.18 10.55 -13.10
C GLY A 471 -1.19 10.59 -14.64
N GLY A 472 -1.38 11.79 -15.18
CA GLY A 472 -1.35 12.12 -16.62
C GLY A 472 -2.71 12.17 -17.34
N GLU A 473 -2.98 13.24 -18.10
CA GLU A 473 -4.14 13.35 -19.00
C GLU A 473 -4.11 12.28 -20.11
N LYS A 474 -2.92 11.83 -20.49
CA LYS A 474 -2.66 10.74 -21.46
C LYS A 474 -2.92 9.34 -20.93
N GLY A 475 -3.44 9.22 -19.70
CA GLY A 475 -4.08 8.03 -19.13
C GLY A 475 -3.61 6.66 -19.62
N ARG A 476 -2.85 5.97 -18.75
CA ARG A 476 -2.55 4.52 -18.73
C ARG A 476 -1.17 4.15 -19.25
N ALA A 477 -0.14 4.51 -18.48
CA ALA A 477 1.07 3.70 -18.46
C ALA A 477 0.93 2.58 -17.41
N LEU A 478 1.50 1.42 -17.72
CA LEU A 478 1.60 0.28 -16.81
C LEU A 478 3.08 -0.02 -16.60
N LEU A 479 3.51 -0.16 -15.35
CA LEU A 479 4.80 -0.75 -15.04
C LEU A 479 4.66 -2.27 -15.00
N ARG A 480 5.54 -2.98 -15.68
CA ARG A 480 5.51 -4.44 -15.81
C ARG A 480 6.88 -5.05 -15.54
N TRP A 481 6.93 -6.12 -14.75
CA TRP A 481 8.16 -6.86 -14.44
C TRP A 481 7.84 -8.30 -14.04
N ILE A 482 8.82 -9.18 -14.15
CA ILE A 482 8.73 -10.58 -13.72
C ILE A 482 9.39 -10.74 -12.34
N THR A 483 8.82 -11.58 -11.49
CA THR A 483 9.36 -11.89 -10.17
C THR A 483 8.99 -13.29 -9.71
N GLN A 484 9.75 -13.88 -8.79
CA GLN A 484 9.38 -15.11 -8.10
C GLN A 484 8.11 -14.94 -7.24
N PHE A 485 7.43 -16.05 -6.94
CA PHE A 485 6.41 -16.06 -5.90
C PHE A 485 7.05 -15.84 -4.51
N ALA A 486 6.25 -15.33 -3.55
CA ALA A 486 6.64 -15.31 -2.15
C ALA A 486 6.97 -16.74 -1.64
N ASP A 487 8.07 -16.87 -0.88
CA ASP A 487 8.59 -18.16 -0.42
C ASP A 487 9.37 -18.06 0.91
N GLY A 488 8.78 -17.41 1.92
CA GLY A 488 9.55 -16.99 3.08
C GLY A 488 10.63 -15.98 2.69
N ASP A 489 11.19 -15.26 3.65
CA ASP A 489 12.13 -14.17 3.36
C ASP A 489 13.57 -14.72 3.17
N ALA A 490 13.68 -15.82 2.43
CA ALA A 490 14.88 -16.62 2.25
C ALA A 490 15.11 -16.97 0.78
N ARG A 491 16.35 -17.32 0.44
CA ARG A 491 16.69 -17.76 -0.92
C ARG A 491 15.98 -19.08 -1.21
N PRO A 492 15.11 -19.16 -2.23
CA PRO A 492 14.45 -20.40 -2.59
C PRO A 492 15.46 -21.43 -3.08
N ASP A 493 15.20 -22.71 -2.80
CA ASP A 493 15.92 -23.79 -3.45
C ASP A 493 15.52 -23.91 -4.93
N CYS A 494 16.45 -24.39 -5.75
CA CYS A 494 16.12 -24.83 -7.11
C CYS A 494 15.41 -26.18 -7.02
N THR A 495 14.15 -26.22 -7.44
CA THR A 495 13.31 -27.43 -7.43
C THR A 495 12.66 -27.62 -8.78
N ASP A 496 12.06 -28.78 -9.03
CA ASP A 496 11.26 -28.99 -10.25
C ASP A 496 10.14 -27.97 -10.40
N ALA A 497 9.59 -27.47 -9.29
CA ALA A 497 8.57 -26.43 -9.27
C ALA A 497 9.13 -25.02 -9.52
N ARG A 498 10.41 -24.78 -9.20
CA ARG A 498 11.12 -23.50 -9.33
C ARG A 498 12.56 -23.72 -9.78
N PRO A 499 12.82 -24.12 -11.04
CA PRO A 499 14.14 -24.56 -11.48
C PRO A 499 15.19 -23.43 -11.45
N LEU A 500 14.76 -22.18 -11.53
CA LEU A 500 15.62 -20.99 -11.44
C LEU A 500 15.55 -20.31 -10.07
N GLY A 501 14.92 -20.94 -9.06
CA GLY A 501 14.58 -20.24 -7.83
C GLY A 501 15.77 -19.82 -6.99
N CYS A 502 16.80 -20.66 -6.94
CA CYS A 502 18.04 -20.37 -6.27
C CYS A 502 18.95 -19.43 -7.05
N ALA A 503 18.83 -19.31 -8.38
CA ALA A 503 19.66 -18.44 -9.20
C ALA A 503 18.80 -17.73 -10.26
N PRO A 504 17.92 -16.81 -9.82
CA PRO A 504 16.95 -16.20 -10.71
C PRO A 504 17.67 -15.22 -11.65
N PRO A 505 17.47 -15.33 -12.99
CA PRO A 505 18.04 -14.37 -13.92
C PRO A 505 17.34 -13.01 -13.78
N SER A 506 18.06 -11.93 -14.07
CA SER A 506 17.40 -10.63 -14.27
C SER A 506 16.43 -10.71 -15.46
N ARG A 507 15.40 -9.86 -15.45
CA ARG A 507 14.42 -9.77 -16.54
C ARG A 507 14.06 -8.31 -16.81
N PRO A 508 13.61 -7.99 -18.02
CA PRO A 508 13.21 -6.64 -18.35
C PRO A 508 12.13 -6.11 -17.40
N ILE A 509 12.34 -4.89 -16.90
CA ILE A 509 11.29 -4.04 -16.37
C ILE A 509 10.89 -3.05 -17.47
N ALA A 510 9.60 -2.94 -17.75
CA ALA A 510 9.11 -2.21 -18.90
C ALA A 510 7.87 -1.38 -18.58
N LEU A 511 7.72 -0.29 -19.31
CA LEU A 511 6.49 0.50 -19.37
C LEU A 511 5.65 0.05 -20.57
N LEU A 512 4.36 -0.15 -20.36
CA LEU A 512 3.37 -0.22 -21.42
C LEU A 512 2.57 1.07 -21.44
N ILE A 513 2.81 1.89 -22.43
CA ILE A 513 2.21 3.22 -22.59
C ILE A 513 1.07 3.07 -23.58
N ARG A 514 -0.12 3.55 -23.22
CA ARG A 514 -1.24 3.59 -24.15
C ARG A 514 -1.08 4.76 -25.10
N ASP A 515 -1.14 4.49 -26.40
CA ASP A 515 -1.16 5.52 -27.45
C ASP A 515 -2.54 6.19 -27.57
#